data_AF-A0A958Q994-F1
#
_entry.id   AF-A0A958Q994-F1
#
_cell.length_a   1.000
_cell.length_b   1.000
_cell.length_c   1.000
_cell.angle_alpha   90.00
_cell.angle_beta   90.00
_cell.angle_gamma   90.00
#
_symmetry.space_group_name_H-M   'P 1'
#
loop_
_entity.id
_entity.type
_entity.pdbx_description
1 polymer ?
#
loop_
_entity_poly.entity_id
_entity_poly.type
_entity_poly.pdbx_seq_one_letter_code
_entity_poly.pdbx_strand_id
1 'polypeptide(L)'
;MINALGAYIVTLLAIGILMKRPKLWRLEEVLAHTPFWLFASLNIFLVILVNHQFNISRGGSFTLPVFSFVGSLIATASLWIHEAGHFYFVWASPILHSLGGTFLELGVPIVLAMYCVLRHYFYLASYFSFWLGFNLLSVGSYMADAKEQLLPLLGGSSVEHDWAFIFGEWQLLEQAALLGSIAQYLGVIIAWLAVAAALVRHYRASESRNM
;
A
#
# COMPACT_ATOMS: atom_id res chain seq x y z
N MET A 1 21.63 5.63 -6.57
CA MET A 1 21.82 4.16 -6.74
C MET A 1 20.55 3.39 -6.38
N ILE A 2 19.88 3.73 -5.26
CA ILE A 2 18.71 3.00 -4.76
C ILE A 2 17.49 3.11 -5.69
N ASN A 3 17.22 4.29 -6.25
CA ASN A 3 16.11 4.54 -7.20
C ASN A 3 16.24 3.64 -8.45
N ALA A 4 17.46 3.52 -8.99
CA ALA A 4 17.74 2.67 -10.14
C ALA A 4 17.59 1.16 -9.81
N LEU A 5 17.96 0.75 -8.60
CA LEU A 5 17.75 -0.63 -8.15
C LEU A 5 16.25 -0.93 -8.00
N GLY A 6 15.48 -0.01 -7.41
CA GLY A 6 14.02 -0.11 -7.34
C GLY A 6 13.40 -0.25 -8.73
N ALA A 7 13.78 0.63 -9.67
CA ALA A 7 13.32 0.56 -11.04
C ALA A 7 13.69 -0.76 -11.73
N TYR A 8 14.90 -1.28 -11.52
CA TYR A 8 15.31 -2.56 -12.06
C TYR A 8 14.43 -3.71 -11.54
N ILE A 9 14.21 -3.78 -10.22
CA ILE A 9 13.34 -4.80 -9.60
C ILE A 9 11.91 -4.71 -10.15
N VAL A 10 11.33 -3.51 -10.15
CA VAL A 10 9.96 -3.28 -10.64
C VAL A 10 9.83 -3.60 -12.13
N THR A 11 10.82 -3.21 -12.94
CA THR A 11 10.85 -3.51 -14.38
C THR A 11 10.92 -5.02 -14.61
N LEU A 12 11.78 -5.75 -13.89
CA LEU A 12 11.87 -7.21 -14.01
C LEU A 12 10.55 -7.90 -13.63
N LEU A 13 9.90 -7.46 -12.56
CA LEU A 13 8.59 -7.97 -12.16
C LEU A 13 7.54 -7.70 -13.24
N ALA A 14 7.51 -6.48 -13.80
CA ALA A 14 6.60 -6.12 -14.87
C ALA A 14 6.83 -6.95 -16.14
N ILE A 15 8.08 -7.10 -16.58
CA ILE A 15 8.46 -7.95 -17.71
C ILE A 15 8.05 -9.40 -17.43
N GLY A 16 8.32 -9.93 -16.24
CA GLY A 16 7.91 -11.28 -15.85
C GLY A 16 6.40 -11.50 -15.95
N ILE A 17 5.61 -10.54 -15.49
CA ILE A 17 4.14 -10.54 -15.62
C ILE A 17 3.69 -10.49 -17.09
N LEU A 18 4.35 -9.67 -17.91
CA LEU A 18 4.03 -9.54 -19.33
C LEU A 18 4.38 -10.81 -20.12
N MET A 19 5.53 -11.41 -19.82
CA MET A 19 6.00 -12.65 -20.45
C MET A 19 5.17 -13.87 -20.02
N LYS A 20 4.78 -13.92 -18.74
CA LYS A 20 4.00 -15.02 -18.18
C LYS A 20 2.87 -14.46 -17.33
N ARG A 21 1.75 -14.16 -18.01
CA ARG A 21 0.57 -13.58 -17.37
C ARG A 21 0.10 -14.47 -16.21
N PRO A 22 0.07 -13.94 -14.97
CA PRO A 22 -0.40 -14.69 -13.83
C PRO A 22 -1.86 -15.06 -14.04
N LYS A 23 -2.22 -16.30 -13.71
CA LYS A 23 -3.60 -16.79 -13.78
C LYS A 23 -4.40 -16.29 -12.58
N LEU A 24 -4.67 -14.97 -12.55
CA LEU A 24 -5.36 -14.31 -11.44
C LEU A 24 -6.76 -14.88 -11.19
N TRP A 25 -7.45 -15.36 -12.24
CA TRP A 25 -8.71 -16.07 -12.11
C TRP A 25 -8.63 -17.29 -11.18
N ARG A 26 -7.48 -18.00 -11.14
CA ARG A 26 -7.28 -19.16 -10.27
C ARG A 26 -7.20 -18.74 -8.80
N LEU A 27 -6.58 -17.60 -8.52
CA LEU A 27 -6.53 -17.06 -7.16
C LEU A 27 -7.92 -16.57 -6.72
N GLU A 28 -8.64 -15.88 -7.60
CA GLU A 28 -10.02 -15.48 -7.37
C GLU A 28 -10.91 -16.70 -7.06
N GLU A 29 -10.78 -17.77 -7.86
CA GLU A 29 -11.53 -19.01 -7.67
C GLU A 29 -11.19 -19.71 -6.35
N VAL A 30 -9.90 -19.79 -5.99
CA VAL A 30 -9.47 -20.32 -4.69
C VAL A 30 -10.10 -19.52 -3.54
N LEU A 31 -10.07 -18.18 -3.60
CA LEU A 31 -10.69 -17.33 -2.59
C LEU A 31 -12.21 -17.54 -2.51
N ALA A 32 -12.87 -17.71 -3.65
CA ALA A 32 -14.31 -17.96 -3.71
C ALA A 32 -14.73 -19.28 -3.06
N HIS A 33 -13.90 -20.32 -3.15
CA HIS A 33 -14.19 -21.67 -2.64
C HIS A 33 -13.58 -21.98 -1.28
N THR A 34 -12.77 -21.06 -0.73
CA THR A 34 -12.27 -21.15 0.64
C THR A 34 -13.44 -21.34 1.62
N PRO A 35 -13.36 -22.23 2.62
CA PRO A 35 -14.38 -22.33 3.66
C PRO A 35 -14.55 -21.01 4.42
N PHE A 36 -15.80 -20.65 4.75
CA PHE A 36 -16.13 -19.35 5.36
C PHE A 36 -15.28 -19.02 6.58
N TRP A 37 -15.07 -19.98 7.49
CA TRP A 37 -14.29 -19.76 8.71
C TRP A 37 -12.83 -19.40 8.41
N LEU A 38 -12.18 -20.07 7.45
CA LEU A 38 -10.80 -19.79 7.07
C LEU A 38 -10.70 -18.43 6.37
N PHE A 39 -11.66 -18.12 5.50
CA PHE A 39 -11.75 -16.82 4.85
C PHE A 39 -11.97 -15.70 5.89
N ALA A 40 -12.83 -15.92 6.88
CA ALA A 40 -13.06 -14.97 7.96
C ALA A 40 -11.81 -14.76 8.82
N SER A 41 -11.09 -15.83 9.19
CA SER A 41 -9.84 -15.75 9.93
C SER A 41 -8.77 -14.94 9.20
N LEU A 42 -8.60 -15.14 7.88
CA LEU A 42 -7.69 -14.33 7.07
C LEU A 42 -8.06 -12.85 7.12
N ASN A 43 -9.34 -12.52 6.97
CA ASN A 43 -9.79 -11.13 6.97
C ASN A 43 -9.69 -10.47 8.35
N ILE A 44 -9.94 -11.22 9.44
CA ILE A 44 -9.68 -10.76 10.81
C ILE A 44 -8.19 -10.47 10.99
N PHE A 45 -7.32 -11.36 10.51
CA PHE A 45 -5.87 -11.13 10.53
C PHE A 45 -5.50 -9.83 9.80
N LEU A 46 -6.07 -9.55 8.63
CA LEU A 46 -5.83 -8.30 7.88
C LEU A 46 -6.31 -7.05 8.63
N VAL A 47 -7.46 -7.12 9.31
CA VAL A 47 -7.95 -6.03 10.16
C VAL A 47 -7.00 -5.78 11.34
N ILE A 48 -6.51 -6.83 12.01
CA ILE A 48 -5.54 -6.68 13.09
C ILE A 48 -4.23 -6.10 12.55
N LEU A 49 -3.76 -6.58 11.40
CA LEU A 49 -2.55 -6.10 10.74
C LEU A 49 -2.61 -4.59 10.44
N VAL A 50 -3.68 -4.11 9.81
CA VAL A 50 -3.77 -2.68 9.46
C VAL A 50 -3.93 -1.79 10.70
N ASN A 51 -4.66 -2.25 11.72
CA ASN A 51 -4.78 -1.52 12.98
C ASN A 51 -3.46 -1.49 13.77
N HIS A 52 -2.73 -2.59 13.74
CA HIS A 52 -1.40 -2.69 14.34
C HIS A 52 -0.41 -1.74 13.65
N GLN A 53 -0.41 -1.71 12.31
CA GLN A 53 0.40 -0.74 11.54
C GLN A 53 -0.02 0.70 11.83
N PHE A 54 -1.33 0.98 11.92
CA PHE A 54 -1.83 2.32 12.27
C PHE A 54 -1.45 2.74 13.69
N ASN A 55 -1.40 1.80 14.64
CA ASN A 55 -0.90 2.10 15.98
C ASN A 55 0.58 2.50 15.95
N ILE A 56 1.42 1.74 15.23
CA ILE A 56 2.83 2.06 15.04
C ILE A 56 3.01 3.42 14.34
N SER A 57 2.24 3.68 13.28
CA SER A 57 2.32 4.90 12.48
C SER A 57 2.00 6.18 13.28
N ARG A 58 1.36 6.03 14.43
CA ARG A 58 1.02 7.11 15.38
C ARG A 58 1.91 7.12 16.63
N GLY A 59 3.03 6.39 16.64
CA GLY A 59 3.97 6.35 17.75
C GLY A 59 3.59 5.39 18.88
N GLY A 60 2.66 4.45 18.63
CA GLY A 60 2.33 3.40 19.56
C GLY A 60 3.52 2.45 19.79
N SER A 61 3.81 2.14 21.06
CA SER A 61 4.92 1.26 21.45
C SER A 61 4.53 -0.22 21.47
N PHE A 62 3.23 -0.54 21.42
CA PHE A 62 2.75 -1.91 21.44
C PHE A 62 3.01 -2.58 20.09
N THR A 63 3.86 -3.60 20.09
CA THR A 63 4.17 -4.36 18.86
C THR A 63 3.91 -5.84 19.05
N LEU A 64 3.35 -6.46 18.01
CA LEU A 64 3.16 -7.90 17.94
C LEU A 64 4.07 -8.42 16.82
N PRO A 65 5.06 -9.29 17.12
CA PRO A 65 6.12 -9.63 16.16
C PRO A 65 5.62 -10.13 14.80
N VAL A 66 4.57 -10.96 14.79
CA VAL A 66 4.01 -11.50 13.54
C VAL A 66 3.41 -10.41 12.65
N PHE A 67 2.71 -9.43 13.23
CA PHE A 67 2.10 -8.34 12.49
C PHE A 67 3.14 -7.30 12.07
N SER A 68 4.13 -7.01 12.92
CA SER A 68 5.27 -6.16 12.55
C SER A 68 6.05 -6.76 11.38
N PHE A 69 6.29 -8.07 11.39
CA PHE A 69 7.00 -8.76 10.32
C PHE A 69 6.21 -8.74 9.00
N VAL A 70 4.93 -9.11 9.02
CA VAL A 70 4.11 -9.08 7.79
C VAL A 70 3.94 -7.65 7.28
N GLY A 71 3.74 -6.69 8.19
CA GLY A 71 3.64 -5.27 7.84
C GLY A 71 4.92 -4.73 7.21
N SER A 72 6.09 -5.11 7.72
CA SER A 72 7.37 -4.68 7.16
C SER A 72 7.62 -5.26 5.76
N LEU A 73 7.16 -6.48 5.46
CA LEU A 73 7.23 -7.05 4.12
C LEU A 73 6.40 -6.25 3.12
N ILE A 74 5.17 -5.89 3.49
CA ILE A 74 4.28 -5.08 2.63
C ILE A 74 4.90 -3.69 2.43
N ALA A 75 5.31 -3.03 3.53
CA ALA A 75 5.94 -1.71 3.47
C ALA A 75 7.23 -1.72 2.64
N THR A 76 8.07 -2.75 2.76
CA THR A 76 9.30 -2.88 1.97
C THR A 76 9.00 -3.03 0.48
N ALA A 77 8.01 -3.85 0.11
CA ALA A 77 7.61 -3.99 -1.29
C ALA A 77 7.10 -2.66 -1.87
N SER A 78 6.27 -1.93 -1.12
CA SER A 78 5.77 -0.60 -1.49
C SER A 78 6.88 0.42 -1.61
N LEU A 79 7.86 0.38 -0.72
CA LEU A 79 9.02 1.25 -0.73
C LEU A 79 9.91 1.03 -1.96
N TRP A 80 10.14 -0.22 -2.39
CA TRP A 80 10.86 -0.45 -3.65
C TRP A 80 10.11 0.07 -4.88
N ILE A 81 8.78 0.04 -4.85
CA ILE A 81 7.94 0.66 -5.89
C ILE A 81 8.03 2.19 -5.82
N HIS A 82 8.11 2.77 -4.62
CA HIS A 82 8.36 4.19 -4.41
C HIS A 82 9.70 4.62 -5.03
N GLU A 83 10.79 3.91 -4.72
CA GLU A 83 12.12 4.22 -5.26
C GLU A 83 12.16 4.12 -6.80
N ALA A 84 11.44 3.16 -7.37
CA ALA A 84 11.28 3.05 -8.82
C ALA A 84 10.58 4.28 -9.43
N GLY A 85 9.66 4.89 -8.69
CA GLY A 85 8.95 6.10 -9.06
C GLY A 85 9.88 7.27 -9.34
N HIS A 86 10.78 7.58 -8.41
CA HIS A 86 11.77 8.65 -8.63
C HIS A 86 12.61 8.40 -9.89
N PHE A 87 13.02 7.15 -10.14
CA PHE A 87 13.79 6.83 -11.32
C PHE A 87 12.98 7.05 -12.62
N TYR A 88 11.73 6.58 -12.69
CA TYR A 88 10.91 6.78 -13.89
C TYR A 88 10.50 8.23 -14.10
N PHE A 89 10.53 9.06 -13.06
CA PHE A 89 10.24 10.51 -13.13
C PHE A 89 11.50 11.39 -13.08
N VAL A 90 12.71 10.84 -13.29
CA VAL A 90 13.97 11.60 -13.28
C VAL A 90 14.04 12.73 -14.32
N TRP A 91 13.28 12.60 -15.41
CA TRP A 91 13.21 13.59 -16.49
C TRP A 91 12.16 14.68 -16.24
N ALA A 92 11.36 14.56 -15.17
CA ALA A 92 10.28 15.48 -14.85
C ALA A 92 10.79 16.69 -14.03
N SER A 93 9.90 17.64 -13.73
CA SER A 93 10.22 18.75 -12.81
C SER A 93 10.54 18.22 -11.40
N PRO A 94 11.29 18.96 -10.57
CA PRO A 94 11.65 18.51 -9.22
C PRO A 94 10.43 18.07 -8.39
N ILE A 95 9.33 18.82 -8.43
CA ILE A 95 8.09 18.46 -7.74
C ILE A 95 7.52 17.13 -8.24
N LEU A 96 7.50 16.91 -9.56
CA LEU A 96 7.00 15.66 -10.14
C LEU A 96 7.96 14.49 -9.89
N HIS A 97 9.26 14.74 -9.82
CA HIS A 97 10.26 13.75 -9.46
C HIS A 97 10.06 13.26 -8.01
N SER A 98 9.91 14.17 -7.05
CA SER A 98 9.64 13.83 -5.64
C SER A 98 8.27 13.18 -5.47
N LEU A 99 7.24 13.63 -6.20
CA LEU A 99 5.92 12.98 -6.20
C LEU A 99 5.95 11.60 -6.87
N GLY A 100 6.90 11.35 -7.78
CA GLY A 100 6.99 10.13 -8.57
C GLY A 100 7.00 8.86 -7.72
N GLY A 101 7.67 8.89 -6.56
CA GLY A 101 7.71 7.77 -5.63
C GLY A 101 6.33 7.44 -5.05
N THR A 102 5.72 8.40 -4.37
CA THR A 102 4.36 8.24 -3.82
C THR A 102 3.34 7.89 -4.92
N PHE A 103 3.51 8.48 -6.12
CA PHE A 103 2.63 8.23 -7.26
C PHE A 103 2.61 6.75 -7.66
N LEU A 104 3.77 6.07 -7.77
CA LEU A 104 3.76 4.64 -8.06
C LEU A 104 3.34 3.80 -6.86
N GLU A 105 3.78 4.16 -5.66
CA GLU A 105 3.42 3.44 -4.44
C GLU A 105 1.90 3.31 -4.27
N LEU A 106 1.15 4.37 -4.58
CA LEU A 106 -0.32 4.36 -4.56
C LEU A 106 -0.93 3.91 -5.90
N GLY A 107 -0.31 4.26 -7.02
CA GLY A 107 -0.81 3.97 -8.36
C GLY A 107 -0.84 2.49 -8.71
N VAL A 108 0.16 1.71 -8.29
CA VAL A 108 0.23 0.26 -8.55
C VAL A 108 -0.99 -0.49 -7.96
N PRO A 109 -1.30 -0.40 -6.65
CA PRO A 109 -2.47 -1.08 -6.11
C PRO A 109 -3.78 -0.57 -6.73
N ILE A 110 -3.88 0.72 -7.08
CA ILE A 110 -5.06 1.28 -7.78
C ILE A 110 -5.26 0.62 -9.14
N VAL A 111 -4.23 0.56 -9.98
CA VAL A 111 -4.29 -0.06 -11.32
C VAL A 111 -4.63 -1.55 -11.22
N LEU A 112 -4.05 -2.26 -10.26
CA LEU A 112 -4.34 -3.69 -10.03
C LEU A 112 -5.77 -3.92 -9.54
N ALA A 113 -6.27 -3.08 -8.63
CA ALA A 113 -7.66 -3.13 -8.17
C ALA A 113 -8.64 -2.88 -9.33
N MET A 114 -8.41 -1.83 -10.12
CA MET A 114 -9.24 -1.51 -11.30
C MET A 114 -9.22 -2.64 -12.33
N TYR A 115 -8.04 -3.19 -12.63
CA TYR A 115 -7.91 -4.34 -13.52
C TYR A 115 -8.75 -5.53 -13.04
N CYS A 116 -8.73 -5.82 -11.74
CA CYS A 116 -9.51 -6.90 -11.15
C CYS A 116 -11.02 -6.64 -11.22
N VAL A 117 -11.47 -5.40 -10.95
CA VAL A 117 -12.88 -5.01 -11.10
C VAL A 117 -13.36 -5.21 -12.54
N LEU A 118 -12.58 -4.77 -13.53
CA LEU A 118 -12.90 -4.93 -14.96
C LEU A 118 -12.96 -6.40 -15.41
N ARG A 119 -12.36 -7.31 -14.64
CA ARG A 119 -12.36 -8.76 -14.89
C ARG A 119 -13.29 -9.54 -13.96
N HIS A 120 -14.06 -8.86 -13.12
CA HIS A 120 -14.91 -9.47 -12.10
C HIS A 120 -14.14 -10.31 -11.05
N TYR A 121 -12.85 -10.04 -10.84
CA TYR A 121 -12.04 -10.64 -9.78
C TYR A 121 -12.15 -9.82 -8.49
N PHE A 122 -13.32 -9.85 -7.89
CA PHE A 122 -13.64 -8.91 -6.84
C PHE A 122 -12.98 -9.19 -5.49
N TYR A 123 -12.63 -10.44 -5.18
CA TYR A 123 -11.83 -10.71 -3.97
C TYR A 123 -10.42 -10.11 -4.11
N LEU A 124 -9.79 -10.30 -5.27
CA LEU A 124 -8.51 -9.67 -5.56
C LEU A 124 -8.60 -8.14 -5.57
N ALA A 125 -9.67 -7.57 -6.13
CA ALA A 125 -9.90 -6.13 -6.09
C ALA A 125 -9.96 -5.58 -4.65
N SER A 126 -10.64 -6.30 -3.75
CA SER A 126 -10.63 -5.98 -2.31
C SER A 126 -9.21 -6.01 -1.74
N TYR A 127 -8.41 -7.04 -2.00
CA TYR A 127 -7.06 -7.12 -1.41
C TYR A 127 -6.07 -6.11 -1.99
N PHE A 128 -6.18 -5.74 -3.27
CA PHE A 128 -5.40 -4.62 -3.81
C PHE A 128 -5.87 -3.27 -3.23
N SER A 129 -7.16 -3.11 -2.96
CA SER A 129 -7.68 -1.92 -2.24
C SER A 129 -7.19 -1.88 -0.78
N PHE A 130 -7.09 -3.04 -0.12
CA PHE A 130 -6.47 -3.14 1.20
C PHE A 130 -5.00 -2.70 1.16
N TRP A 131 -4.24 -3.15 0.15
CA TRP A 131 -2.85 -2.73 -0.02
C TRP A 131 -2.71 -1.22 -0.24
N LEU A 132 -3.61 -0.60 -1.02
CA LEU A 132 -3.68 0.87 -1.14
C LEU A 132 -3.88 1.54 0.22
N GLY A 133 -4.83 1.04 1.03
CA GLY A 133 -5.07 1.55 2.37
C GLY A 133 -3.86 1.41 3.29
N PHE A 134 -3.15 0.28 3.19
CA PHE A 134 -1.90 0.03 3.93
C PHE A 134 -0.79 1.01 3.51
N ASN A 135 -0.62 1.28 2.22
CA ASN A 135 0.38 2.22 1.72
C ASN A 135 0.10 3.66 2.17
N LEU A 136 -1.16 4.06 2.25
CA LEU A 136 -1.54 5.37 2.79
C LEU A 136 -1.13 5.56 4.27
N LEU A 137 -0.97 4.49 5.04
CA LEU A 137 -0.42 4.58 6.40
C LEU A 137 1.06 4.98 6.38
N SER A 138 1.84 4.30 5.54
CA SER A 138 3.28 4.57 5.36
C SER A 138 3.51 5.96 4.77
N VAL A 139 2.80 6.30 3.69
CA VAL A 139 2.85 7.63 3.06
C VAL A 139 2.41 8.70 4.06
N GLY A 140 1.37 8.46 4.85
CA GLY A 140 0.92 9.41 5.85
C GLY A 140 1.93 9.63 6.98
N SER A 141 2.64 8.59 7.43
CA SER A 141 3.78 8.75 8.35
C SER A 141 4.92 9.56 7.71
N TYR A 142 5.23 9.29 6.45
CA TYR A 142 6.27 10.02 5.72
C TYR A 142 5.90 11.50 5.53
N MET A 143 4.65 11.80 5.18
CA MET A 143 4.12 13.16 5.12
C MET A 143 4.17 13.87 6.48
N ALA A 144 3.78 13.18 7.55
CA ALA A 144 3.74 13.76 8.89
C ALA A 144 5.14 14.13 9.41
N ASP A 145 6.16 13.40 8.98
CA ASP A 145 7.56 13.62 9.34
C ASP A 145 8.23 14.72 8.51
N ALA A 146 7.60 15.28 7.49
CA ALA A 146 8.21 16.24 6.56
C ALA A 146 8.91 17.44 7.23
N LYS A 147 8.40 17.89 8.39
CA LYS A 147 8.99 19.00 9.14
C LYS A 147 10.17 18.58 10.02
N GLU A 148 10.04 17.45 10.72
CA GLU A 148 11.00 17.00 11.74
C GLU A 148 12.10 16.09 11.15
N GLN A 149 11.82 15.42 10.04
CA GLN A 149 12.72 14.54 9.28
C GLN A 149 13.44 13.51 10.16
N LEU A 150 12.71 12.89 11.09
CA LEU A 150 13.24 11.92 12.05
C LEU A 150 13.26 10.50 11.48
N LEU A 151 12.46 10.22 10.44
CA LEU A 151 12.41 8.90 9.82
C LEU A 151 13.71 8.61 9.07
N PRO A 152 14.31 7.42 9.26
CA PRO A 152 15.48 7.03 8.51
C PRO A 152 15.12 6.80 7.04
N LEU A 153 15.75 7.55 6.15
CA LEU A 153 15.54 7.43 4.70
C LEU A 153 16.40 6.33 4.09
N LEU A 154 15.89 5.70 3.03
CA LEU A 154 16.69 4.83 2.19
C LEU A 154 17.78 5.63 1.48
N GLY A 155 19.04 5.28 1.71
CA GLY A 155 20.20 6.04 1.23
C GLY A 155 20.82 6.98 2.28
N GLY A 156 20.18 7.13 3.45
CA GLY A 156 20.72 7.87 4.59
C GLY A 156 20.51 9.38 4.51
N SER A 157 21.28 10.13 5.30
CA SER A 157 21.13 11.60 5.47
C SER A 157 21.54 12.44 4.25
N SER A 158 22.04 11.80 3.19
CA SER A 158 22.40 12.47 1.93
C SER A 158 21.24 12.54 0.94
N VAL A 159 20.10 11.92 1.26
CA VAL A 159 18.89 11.93 0.44
C VAL A 159 17.93 12.98 0.97
N GLU A 160 17.35 13.78 0.06
CA GLU A 160 16.34 14.78 0.40
C GLU A 160 15.02 14.11 0.77
N HIS A 161 14.33 14.64 1.77
CA HIS A 161 13.02 14.15 2.18
C HIS A 161 11.94 14.70 1.24
N ASP A 162 11.30 13.85 0.43
CA ASP A 162 10.39 14.27 -0.66
C ASP A 162 9.27 15.18 -0.17
N TRP A 163 8.57 14.79 0.89
CA TRP A 163 7.48 15.61 1.42
C TRP A 163 7.94 16.89 2.10
N ALA A 164 9.18 16.96 2.58
CA ALA A 164 9.75 18.20 3.10
C ALA A 164 9.99 19.18 1.96
N PHE A 165 10.54 18.70 0.83
CA PHE A 165 10.69 19.48 -0.39
C PHE A 165 9.33 19.95 -0.91
N ILE A 166 8.38 19.02 -1.12
CA ILE A 166 7.05 19.33 -1.67
C ILE A 166 6.28 20.32 -0.78
N PHE A 167 6.22 20.08 0.54
CA PHE A 167 5.54 20.99 1.45
C PHE A 167 6.31 22.30 1.65
N GLY A 168 7.62 22.33 1.48
CA GLY A 168 8.40 23.56 1.45
C GLY A 168 7.99 24.44 0.27
N GLU A 169 7.98 23.87 -0.94
CA GLU A 169 7.55 24.55 -2.16
C GLU A 169 6.09 25.03 -2.08
N TRP A 170 5.22 24.25 -1.42
CA TRP A 170 3.80 24.60 -1.25
C TRP A 170 3.49 25.45 -0.01
N GLN A 171 4.49 25.76 0.82
CA GLN A 171 4.31 26.46 2.10
C GLN A 171 3.34 25.73 3.07
N LEU A 172 3.37 24.40 3.05
CA LEU A 172 2.50 23.51 3.84
C LEU A 172 3.23 22.75 4.96
N LEU A 173 4.48 23.09 5.28
CA LEU A 173 5.29 22.36 6.28
C LEU A 173 4.64 22.35 7.68
N GLU A 174 3.97 23.44 8.06
CA GLU A 174 3.27 23.52 9.36
C GLU A 174 2.04 22.59 9.41
N GLN A 175 1.48 22.23 8.26
CA GLN A 175 0.34 21.32 8.13
C GLN A 175 0.76 19.86 7.91
N ALA A 176 2.06 19.56 7.86
CA ALA A 176 2.60 18.23 7.55
C ALA A 176 1.97 17.12 8.41
N ALA A 177 1.98 17.29 9.74
CA ALA A 177 1.42 16.32 10.69
C ALA A 177 -0.09 16.10 10.51
N LEU A 178 -0.84 17.17 10.17
CA LEU A 178 -2.28 17.09 9.90
C LEU A 178 -2.55 16.33 8.60
N LEU A 179 -1.88 16.71 7.51
CA LEU A 179 -2.05 16.09 6.19
C LEU A 179 -1.64 14.61 6.22
N GLY A 180 -0.53 14.29 6.90
CA GLY A 180 -0.11 12.91 7.13
C GLY A 180 -1.12 12.12 7.95
N SER A 181 -1.70 12.71 9.00
CA SER A 181 -2.76 12.07 9.77
C SER A 181 -4.01 11.80 8.92
N ILE A 182 -4.42 12.74 8.07
CA ILE A 182 -5.56 12.55 7.15
C ILE A 182 -5.30 11.35 6.24
N ALA A 183 -4.10 11.26 5.64
CA ALA A 183 -3.73 10.12 4.80
C ALA A 183 -3.79 8.78 5.58
N GLN A 184 -3.28 8.75 6.82
CA GLN A 184 -3.36 7.55 7.67
C GLN A 184 -4.81 7.13 7.96
N TYR A 185 -5.69 8.07 8.35
CA TYR A 185 -7.10 7.75 8.62
C TYR A 185 -7.83 7.27 7.37
N LEU A 186 -7.60 7.91 6.21
CA LEU A 186 -8.12 7.43 4.93
C LEU A 186 -7.63 6.02 4.62
N GLY A 187 -6.36 5.73 4.89
CA GLY A 187 -5.75 4.41 4.71
C GLY A 187 -6.47 3.33 5.51
N VAL A 188 -6.70 3.56 6.81
CA VAL A 188 -7.46 2.63 7.67
C VAL A 188 -8.88 2.42 7.17
N ILE A 189 -9.59 3.50 6.81
CA ILE A 189 -10.98 3.42 6.32
C ILE A 189 -11.03 2.58 5.03
N ILE A 190 -10.14 2.85 4.07
CA ILE A 190 -10.07 2.09 2.81
C ILE A 190 -9.80 0.62 3.09
N ALA A 191 -8.85 0.29 3.98
CA ALA A 191 -8.52 -1.08 4.33
C ALA A 191 -9.69 -1.82 5.00
N TRP A 192 -10.41 -1.17 5.91
CA TRP A 192 -11.60 -1.74 6.54
C TRP A 192 -12.73 -1.97 5.54
N LEU A 193 -13.00 -1.00 4.66
CA LEU A 193 -14.01 -1.14 3.62
C LEU A 193 -13.66 -2.27 2.63
N ALA A 194 -12.37 -2.41 2.29
CA ALA A 194 -11.88 -3.48 1.44
C ALA A 194 -12.13 -4.87 2.06
N VAL A 195 -11.81 -5.04 3.34
CA VAL A 195 -12.08 -6.28 4.09
C VAL A 195 -13.58 -6.54 4.24
N ALA A 196 -14.37 -5.52 4.58
CA ALA A 196 -15.82 -5.63 4.70
C ALA A 196 -16.45 -6.07 3.36
N ALA A 197 -16.02 -5.48 2.24
CA ALA A 197 -16.48 -5.87 0.91
C ALA A 197 -16.15 -7.34 0.58
N ALA A 198 -14.95 -7.80 0.95
CA ALA A 198 -14.54 -9.20 0.76
C ALA A 198 -15.41 -10.16 1.60
N LEU A 199 -15.61 -9.85 2.88
CA LEU A 199 -16.42 -10.64 3.81
C LEU A 199 -17.90 -10.71 3.40
N VAL A 200 -18.52 -9.56 3.07
CA VAL A 200 -19.92 -9.51 2.64
C VAL A 200 -20.13 -10.32 1.36
N ARG A 201 -19.21 -10.22 0.40
CA ARG A 201 -19.27 -11.02 -0.82
C ARG A 201 -19.17 -12.52 -0.50
N HIS A 202 -18.22 -12.91 0.34
CA HIS A 202 -18.00 -14.31 0.68
C HIS A 202 -19.18 -14.92 1.45
N TYR A 203 -19.75 -14.16 2.40
CA TYR A 203 -20.95 -14.55 3.14
C TYR A 203 -22.12 -14.84 2.20
N ARG A 204 -22.44 -13.90 1.30
CA ARG A 204 -23.53 -14.06 0.32
C ARG A 204 -23.32 -15.26 -0.61
N ALA A 205 -22.09 -15.47 -1.06
CA ALA A 205 -21.75 -16.64 -1.87
C ALA A 205 -21.89 -17.96 -1.09
N SER A 206 -21.57 -17.96 0.21
CA SER A 206 -21.72 -19.15 1.06
C SER A 206 -23.18 -19.51 1.32
N GLU A 207 -24.06 -18.54 1.56
CA GLU A 207 -25.50 -18.80 1.72
C GLU A 207 -26.10 -19.42 0.44
N SER A 208 -25.76 -18.89 -0.74
CA SER A 208 -26.28 -19.40 -2.01
C SER A 208 -25.89 -20.85 -2.33
N ARG A 209 -24.83 -21.38 -1.71
CA ARG A 209 -24.38 -22.77 -1.90
C ARG A 209 -25.05 -23.75 -0.94
N ASN A 210 -25.65 -23.24 0.14
CA ASN A 210 -26.29 -24.04 1.18
C ASN A 210 -27.82 -24.13 1.02
N MET A 211 -28.40 -23.40 0.05
CA MET A 211 -29.79 -23.51 -0.39
C MET A 211 -29.90 -24.49 -1.55
#